data_AF-A0AAN0S6X6-F1
#
_entry.id   AF-A0AAN0S6X6-F1
#
_cell.length_a   1.000
_cell.length_b   1.000
_cell.length_c   1.000
_cell.angle_alpha   90.00
_cell.angle_beta   90.00
_cell.angle_gamma   90.00
#
_symmetry.space_group_name_H-M   'P 1'
#
loop_
_entity.id
_entity.type
_entity.pdbx_description
1 polymer ?
#
loop_
_entity_poly.entity_id
_entity_poly.type
_entity_poly.pdbx_seq_one_letter_code
_entity_poly.pdbx_strand_id
1 'polypeptide(L)'
;MQAQSGQSSRTSRTSATASSSRSVNNPSTRLVQDFAKLSGKNLRANVLLNSDDNSVPIHHKSPSALLKAIDDNISNTARDWGMPKHEVEAMLGSSKRINEPVCGVTANNVMKLFLDTDHFSYAFEHGRTMSLPQLQQQLANLPAHKHFILRVNDAGMGHAYVIDLPASAKPRRDAFLYQSDLGDGATRPLRLDDWMSKKASHPVSLNDINTHFMNMANGRIDPGHIAKLFDVDSNPNMLRPERLDLQKNQGFNFQLAEYDPANLERNVSAIKARCG
;
A
#
# COMPACT_ATOMS: atom_id res chain seq x y z
N MET A 1 61.12 36.07 -3.06
CA MET A 1 60.00 36.98 -3.44
C MET A 1 59.40 36.45 -4.73
N GLN A 2 58.08 36.18 -4.74
CA GLN A 2 57.12 36.17 -5.89
C GLN A 2 57.48 35.32 -7.14
N ALA A 3 56.58 34.61 -7.83
CA ALA A 3 55.12 34.49 -7.80
C ALA A 3 54.67 33.15 -8.42
N GLN A 4 53.41 32.83 -8.13
CA GLN A 4 52.62 31.67 -8.53
C GLN A 4 52.24 31.66 -10.02
N SER A 5 51.95 30.47 -10.57
CA SER A 5 50.69 30.22 -11.29
C SER A 5 50.44 28.72 -11.42
N GLY A 6 49.55 28.20 -10.59
CA GLY A 6 49.06 26.82 -10.65
C GLY A 6 47.97 26.64 -11.70
N GLN A 7 48.07 25.58 -12.50
CA GLN A 7 46.98 25.10 -13.36
C GLN A 7 46.01 24.27 -12.53
N SER A 8 44.81 24.80 -12.32
CA SER A 8 43.70 24.10 -11.67
C SER A 8 42.94 23.29 -12.74
N SER A 9 43.00 21.97 -12.64
CA SER A 9 42.23 21.03 -13.44
C SER A 9 40.75 21.11 -13.05
N ARG A 10 39.93 21.68 -13.96
CA ARG A 10 38.47 21.65 -13.86
C ARG A 10 37.97 20.22 -14.01
N THR A 11 37.66 19.59 -12.88
CA THR A 11 36.82 18.40 -12.82
C THR A 11 35.38 18.80 -13.14
N SER A 12 34.86 18.32 -14.27
CA SER A 12 33.46 18.39 -14.62
C SER A 12 32.64 17.53 -13.67
N ARG A 13 32.09 18.15 -12.62
CA ARG A 13 31.00 17.55 -11.83
C ARG A 13 29.77 17.47 -12.73
N THR A 14 29.51 16.29 -13.27
CA THR A 14 28.19 15.90 -13.73
C THR A 14 27.27 15.88 -12.49
N SER A 15 26.55 16.99 -12.30
CA SER A 15 25.39 17.01 -11.42
C SER A 15 24.36 16.03 -11.97
N ALA A 16 24.28 14.87 -11.34
CA ALA A 16 23.11 14.01 -11.46
C ALA A 16 21.91 14.85 -11.04
N THR A 17 21.12 15.28 -12.01
CA THR A 17 19.83 15.91 -11.77
C THR A 17 18.98 14.89 -11.05
N ALA A 18 18.78 15.11 -9.75
CA ALA A 18 17.70 14.49 -9.01
C ALA A 18 16.42 14.76 -9.81
N SER A 19 15.88 13.73 -10.47
CA SER A 19 14.58 13.86 -11.12
C SER A 19 13.60 14.10 -9.99
N SER A 20 13.17 15.34 -9.80
CA SER A 20 12.03 15.62 -8.93
C SER A 20 10.86 14.87 -9.54
N SER A 21 10.51 13.70 -9.00
CA SER A 21 9.25 13.06 -9.35
C SER A 21 8.18 14.05 -8.92
N ARG A 22 7.57 14.73 -9.89
CA ARG A 22 6.45 15.62 -9.59
C ARG A 22 5.24 14.73 -9.35
N SER A 23 4.43 15.10 -8.34
CA SER A 23 3.11 14.51 -8.15
C SER A 23 2.32 14.58 -9.46
N VAL A 24 1.72 13.45 -9.84
CA VAL A 24 0.89 13.34 -11.04
C VAL A 24 -0.56 13.21 -10.62
N ASN A 25 -1.43 13.90 -11.34
CA ASN A 25 -2.86 13.74 -11.20
C ASN A 25 -3.30 12.40 -11.84
N ASN A 26 -3.60 11.40 -11.00
CA ASN A 26 -4.23 10.14 -11.40
C ASN A 26 -5.61 9.99 -10.72
N PRO A 27 -6.73 9.85 -11.46
CA PRO A 27 -8.07 9.75 -10.88
C PRO A 27 -8.25 8.60 -9.87
N SER A 28 -7.71 7.41 -10.14
CA SER A 28 -7.81 6.28 -9.21
C SER A 28 -7.07 6.57 -7.90
N THR A 29 -5.86 7.14 -7.97
CA THR A 29 -5.11 7.58 -6.78
C THR A 29 -5.91 8.58 -5.95
N ARG A 30 -6.60 9.54 -6.59
CA ARG A 30 -7.44 10.52 -5.88
C ARG A 30 -8.60 9.86 -5.13
N LEU A 31 -9.25 8.88 -5.73
CA LEU A 31 -10.35 8.15 -5.09
C LEU A 31 -9.85 7.39 -3.85
N VAL A 32 -8.66 6.80 -3.91
CA VAL A 32 -8.03 6.16 -2.74
C VAL A 32 -7.60 7.20 -1.70
N GLN A 33 -7.09 8.38 -2.11
CA GLN A 33 -6.79 9.49 -1.20
C GLN A 33 -8.04 9.97 -0.44
N ASP A 34 -9.15 10.12 -1.14
CA ASP A 34 -10.42 10.52 -0.54
C ASP A 34 -10.90 9.48 0.49
N PHE A 35 -10.81 8.19 0.15
CA PHE A 35 -11.17 7.12 1.08
C PHE A 35 -10.23 7.08 2.30
N ALA A 36 -8.92 7.18 2.09
CA ALA A 36 -7.92 7.21 3.16
C ALA A 36 -8.21 8.36 4.14
N LYS A 37 -8.40 9.58 3.61
CA LYS A 37 -8.73 10.77 4.42
C LYS A 37 -10.04 10.62 5.19
N LEU A 38 -11.07 10.02 4.58
CA LEU A 38 -12.34 9.75 5.25
C LEU A 38 -12.16 8.72 6.38
N SER A 39 -11.50 7.59 6.09
CA SER A 39 -11.24 6.51 7.05
C SER A 39 -10.30 6.90 8.20
N GLY A 40 -9.45 7.92 8.01
CA GLY A 40 -8.59 8.46 9.07
C GLY A 40 -9.34 9.34 10.09
N LYS A 41 -10.61 9.68 9.84
CA LYS A 41 -11.39 10.63 10.65
C LYS A 41 -12.79 10.18 11.01
N ASN A 42 -13.35 9.22 10.28
CA ASN A 42 -14.72 8.77 10.44
C ASN A 42 -14.75 7.29 10.84
N LEU A 43 -15.31 6.97 12.01
CA LEU A 43 -15.36 5.59 12.54
C LEU A 43 -16.08 4.62 11.61
N ARG A 44 -17.13 5.06 10.90
CA ARG A 44 -17.88 4.22 9.96
C ARG A 44 -17.04 3.86 8.73
N ALA A 45 -16.22 4.77 8.24
CA ALA A 45 -15.29 4.47 7.15
C ALA A 45 -14.06 3.70 7.64
N ASN A 46 -13.58 4.00 8.84
CA ASN A 46 -12.43 3.31 9.45
C ASN A 46 -12.72 1.82 9.69
N VAL A 47 -13.92 1.47 10.14
CA VAL A 47 -14.31 0.06 10.33
C VAL A 47 -14.42 -0.68 8.99
N LEU A 48 -14.74 0.00 7.89
CA LEU A 48 -14.72 -0.61 6.56
C LEU A 48 -13.29 -0.89 6.09
N LEU A 49 -12.36 0.05 6.31
CA LEU A 49 -10.94 -0.15 6.02
C LEU A 49 -10.33 -1.29 6.86
N ASN A 50 -10.80 -1.47 8.10
CA ASN A 50 -10.32 -2.51 9.01
C ASN A 50 -11.14 -3.81 8.94
N SER A 51 -12.11 -3.92 8.03
CA SER A 51 -12.94 -5.13 7.95
C SER A 51 -12.15 -6.29 7.36
N ASP A 52 -12.25 -7.45 8.01
CA ASP A 52 -11.64 -8.72 7.62
C ASP A 52 -12.65 -9.74 7.04
N ASP A 53 -13.95 -9.40 7.05
CA ASP A 53 -14.98 -10.18 6.37
C ASP A 53 -14.83 -10.10 4.85
N ASN A 54 -13.93 -10.91 4.29
CA ASN A 54 -13.64 -10.88 2.85
C ASN A 54 -14.78 -11.43 1.99
N SER A 55 -15.80 -12.06 2.59
CA SER A 55 -16.93 -12.63 1.86
C SER A 55 -17.91 -11.58 1.34
N VAL A 56 -17.99 -10.42 2.01
CA VAL A 56 -18.91 -9.33 1.65
C VAL A 56 -18.18 -8.24 0.86
N PRO A 57 -18.72 -7.84 -0.32
CA PRO A 57 -18.20 -6.71 -1.07
C PRO A 57 -18.15 -5.42 -0.23
N ILE A 58 -17.11 -4.62 -0.37
CA ILE A 58 -16.85 -3.45 0.48
C ILE A 58 -17.99 -2.42 0.44
N HIS A 59 -18.63 -2.25 -0.71
CA HIS A 59 -19.79 -1.38 -0.89
C HIS A 59 -21.09 -1.97 -0.37
N HIS A 60 -21.12 -3.25 0.03
CA HIS A 60 -22.28 -3.90 0.68
C HIS A 60 -22.17 -3.98 2.20
N LYS A 61 -20.95 -3.87 2.75
CA LYS A 61 -20.72 -3.87 4.20
C LYS A 61 -21.55 -2.82 4.94
N SER A 62 -21.99 -3.19 6.14
CA SER A 62 -22.73 -2.32 7.06
C SER A 62 -21.81 -1.84 8.18
N PRO A 63 -21.39 -0.56 8.20
CA PRO A 63 -20.54 -0.04 9.26
C PRO A 63 -21.17 -0.19 10.66
N SER A 64 -22.48 0.02 10.78
CA SER A 64 -23.18 -0.13 12.06
C SER A 64 -23.14 -1.57 12.57
N ALA A 65 -23.31 -2.55 11.68
CA ALA A 65 -23.24 -3.96 12.06
C ALA A 65 -21.81 -4.36 12.47
N LEU A 66 -20.80 -3.88 11.75
CA LEU A 66 -19.40 -4.14 12.07
C LEU A 66 -18.99 -3.52 13.42
N LEU A 67 -19.36 -2.26 13.67
CA LEU A 67 -19.09 -1.60 14.96
C LEU A 67 -19.77 -2.34 16.11
N LYS A 68 -21.02 -2.77 15.93
CA LYS A 68 -21.73 -3.57 16.92
C LYS A 68 -21.04 -4.92 17.17
N ALA A 69 -20.60 -5.59 16.11
CA ALA A 69 -19.87 -6.86 16.24
C ALA A 69 -18.57 -6.69 17.05
N ILE A 70 -17.86 -5.58 16.86
CA ILE A 70 -16.68 -5.24 17.67
C ILE A 70 -17.09 -5.04 19.14
N ASP A 71 -18.13 -4.27 19.42
CA ASP A 71 -18.62 -4.02 20.80
C ASP A 71 -19.05 -5.32 21.50
N ASP A 72 -19.75 -6.19 20.78
CA ASP A 72 -20.19 -7.49 21.27
C ASP A 72 -18.96 -8.38 21.55
N ASN A 73 -17.98 -8.41 20.65
CA ASN A 73 -16.73 -9.17 20.83
C ASN A 73 -15.96 -8.70 22.07
N ILE A 74 -15.71 -7.40 22.21
CA ILE A 74 -15.04 -6.82 23.38
C ILE A 74 -15.80 -7.18 24.68
N SER A 75 -17.13 -7.11 24.65
CA SER A 75 -17.96 -7.44 25.81
C SER A 75 -17.88 -8.92 26.20
N ASN A 76 -17.82 -9.81 25.21
CA ASN A 76 -17.67 -11.25 25.43
C ASN A 76 -16.26 -11.58 25.91
N THR A 77 -15.22 -11.06 25.27
CA THR A 77 -13.83 -11.25 25.69
C THR A 77 -13.58 -10.74 27.11
N ALA A 78 -14.13 -9.59 27.49
CA ALA A 78 -14.05 -9.09 28.87
C ALA A 78 -14.65 -10.05 29.89
N ARG A 79 -15.78 -10.70 29.55
CA ARG A 79 -16.39 -11.73 30.39
C ARG A 79 -15.51 -12.98 30.47
N ASP A 80 -15.02 -13.44 29.33
CA ASP A 80 -14.23 -14.67 29.22
C ASP A 80 -12.88 -14.55 29.92
N TRP A 81 -12.26 -13.36 29.88
CA TRP A 81 -10.98 -13.08 30.53
C TRP A 81 -11.14 -12.65 32.00
N GLY A 82 -12.38 -12.40 32.45
CA GLY A 82 -12.64 -11.86 33.79
C GLY A 82 -12.06 -10.45 34.00
N MET A 83 -11.95 -9.66 32.93
CA MET A 83 -11.30 -8.35 32.92
C MET A 83 -12.30 -7.21 32.67
N PRO A 84 -12.03 -5.98 33.15
CA PRO A 84 -12.79 -4.81 32.76
C PRO A 84 -12.75 -4.56 31.24
N LYS A 85 -13.88 -4.14 30.64
CA LYS A 85 -13.95 -3.87 29.19
C LYS A 85 -12.88 -2.89 28.70
N HIS A 86 -12.59 -1.84 29.47
CA HIS A 86 -11.62 -0.82 29.06
C HIS A 86 -10.18 -1.36 28.94
N GLU A 87 -9.83 -2.41 29.71
CA GLU A 87 -8.53 -3.07 29.58
C GLU A 87 -8.46 -3.94 28.32
N VAL A 88 -9.54 -4.66 28.01
CA VAL A 88 -9.66 -5.40 26.75
C VAL A 88 -9.62 -4.44 25.56
N GLU A 89 -10.31 -3.30 25.64
CA GLU A 89 -10.25 -2.26 24.60
C GLU A 89 -8.81 -1.73 24.41
N ALA A 90 -8.06 -1.54 25.49
CA ALA A 90 -6.67 -1.11 25.42
C ALA A 90 -5.78 -2.13 24.69
N MET A 91 -6.02 -3.43 24.89
CA MET A 91 -5.25 -4.51 24.26
C MET A 91 -5.64 -4.79 22.81
N LEU A 92 -6.94 -4.81 22.49
CA LEU A 92 -7.44 -5.35 21.22
C LEU A 92 -7.90 -4.30 20.22
N GLY A 93 -8.31 -3.10 20.67
CA GLY A 93 -9.11 -2.23 19.81
C GLY A 93 -10.40 -1.78 20.47
N SER A 94 -11.00 -0.74 19.93
CA SER A 94 -12.39 -0.39 20.23
C SER A 94 -13.08 0.10 18.97
N SER A 95 -14.40 -0.08 18.91
CA SER A 95 -15.26 0.49 17.87
C SER A 95 -15.33 2.03 17.94
N LYS A 96 -14.91 2.62 19.08
CA LYS A 96 -15.03 4.04 19.39
C LYS A 96 -13.78 4.86 19.02
N ARG A 97 -12.74 4.21 18.50
CA ARG A 97 -11.49 4.85 18.10
C ARG A 97 -11.13 4.53 16.67
N ILE A 98 -10.37 5.41 16.04
CA ILE A 98 -9.74 5.15 14.75
C ILE A 98 -8.65 4.10 15.00
N ASN A 99 -8.78 2.95 14.35
CA ASN A 99 -7.76 1.91 14.35
C ASN A 99 -6.96 2.03 13.06
N GLU A 100 -5.64 2.10 13.19
CA GLU A 100 -4.74 2.16 12.03
C GLU A 100 -4.52 0.72 11.53
N PRO A 101 -4.88 0.41 10.27
CA PRO A 101 -4.78 -0.94 9.74
C PRO A 101 -3.32 -1.34 9.51
N VAL A 102 -3.06 -2.62 9.73
CA VAL A 102 -1.81 -3.26 9.30
C VAL A 102 -1.73 -3.32 7.77
N CYS A 103 -0.52 -3.49 7.23
CA CYS A 103 -0.26 -3.47 5.80
C CYS A 103 -1.12 -4.46 4.99
N GLY A 104 -1.31 -5.68 5.49
CA GLY A 104 -2.14 -6.70 4.85
C GLY A 104 -3.63 -6.35 4.79
N VAL A 105 -4.17 -5.74 5.85
CA VAL A 105 -5.57 -5.29 5.92
C VAL A 105 -5.80 -4.14 4.94
N THR A 106 -4.88 -3.17 4.90
CA THR A 106 -4.90 -2.08 3.92
C THR A 106 -4.85 -2.62 2.50
N ALA A 107 -3.90 -3.51 2.19
CA ALA A 107 -3.75 -4.05 0.86
C ALA A 107 -5.01 -4.79 0.40
N ASN A 108 -5.61 -5.60 1.28
CA ASN A 108 -6.85 -6.30 0.98
C ASN A 108 -8.01 -5.32 0.72
N ASN A 109 -8.25 -4.37 1.62
CA ASN A 109 -9.37 -3.45 1.47
C ASN A 109 -9.19 -2.45 0.31
N VAL A 110 -7.95 -2.09 -0.03
CA VAL A 110 -7.67 -1.34 -1.26
C VAL A 110 -7.99 -2.19 -2.50
N MET A 111 -7.59 -3.46 -2.55
CA MET A 111 -7.98 -4.35 -3.66
C MET A 111 -9.51 -4.46 -3.78
N LYS A 112 -10.22 -4.52 -2.65
CA LYS A 112 -11.70 -4.52 -2.61
C LYS A 112 -12.30 -3.25 -3.22
N LEU A 113 -11.75 -2.06 -2.94
CA LEU A 113 -12.21 -0.82 -3.56
C LEU A 113 -12.21 -0.89 -5.10
N PHE A 114 -11.16 -1.49 -5.67
CA PHE A 114 -11.00 -1.59 -7.12
C PHE A 114 -11.81 -2.71 -7.75
N LEU A 115 -11.89 -3.86 -7.08
CA LEU A 115 -12.35 -5.11 -7.71
C LEU A 115 -13.73 -5.56 -7.27
N ASP A 116 -14.20 -5.17 -6.08
CA ASP A 116 -15.49 -5.66 -5.59
C ASP A 116 -16.62 -5.20 -6.51
N THR A 117 -17.52 -6.14 -6.82
CA THR A 117 -18.76 -5.91 -7.55
C THR A 117 -19.90 -6.57 -6.79
N ASP A 118 -21.13 -6.48 -7.31
CA ASP A 118 -22.28 -7.09 -6.66
C ASP A 118 -22.20 -8.63 -6.68
N HIS A 119 -21.32 -9.19 -7.52
CA HIS A 119 -21.14 -10.64 -7.71
C HIS A 119 -19.71 -11.12 -7.42
N PHE A 120 -18.81 -10.22 -7.03
CA PHE A 120 -17.42 -10.55 -6.74
C PHE A 120 -16.95 -9.80 -5.50
N SER A 121 -16.35 -10.53 -4.57
CA SER A 121 -15.74 -10.01 -3.37
C SER A 121 -14.30 -10.48 -3.32
N TYR A 122 -13.35 -9.56 -3.42
CA TYR A 122 -11.93 -9.89 -3.33
C TYR A 122 -11.61 -10.46 -1.94
N ALA A 123 -10.93 -11.60 -1.94
CA ALA A 123 -10.40 -12.30 -0.78
C ALA A 123 -9.02 -12.86 -1.13
N PHE A 124 -8.00 -12.55 -0.32
CA PHE A 124 -6.63 -12.92 -0.65
C PHE A 124 -6.44 -14.44 -0.71
N GLU A 125 -7.09 -15.19 0.18
CA GLU A 125 -7.01 -16.66 0.24
C GLU A 125 -7.56 -17.37 -1.01
N HIS A 126 -8.39 -16.69 -1.81
CA HIS A 126 -9.00 -17.26 -3.02
C HIS A 126 -8.33 -16.78 -4.30
N GLY A 127 -7.46 -15.77 -4.22
CA GLY A 127 -6.78 -15.22 -5.39
C GLY A 127 -5.67 -16.13 -5.90
N ARG A 128 -5.60 -16.29 -7.23
CA ARG A 128 -4.50 -17.02 -7.87
C ARG A 128 -3.21 -16.20 -7.76
N THR A 129 -2.21 -16.81 -7.17
CA THR A 129 -0.89 -16.22 -6.97
C THR A 129 0.00 -16.53 -8.18
N MET A 130 1.00 -15.67 -8.44
CA MET A 130 1.97 -15.87 -9.50
C MET A 130 3.40 -15.71 -8.98
N SER A 131 4.35 -16.39 -9.65
CA SER A 131 5.78 -16.25 -9.39
C SER A 131 6.34 -14.96 -9.99
N LEU A 132 7.53 -14.56 -9.56
CA LEU A 132 8.20 -13.36 -10.09
C LEU A 132 8.40 -13.43 -11.63
N PRO A 133 8.89 -14.53 -12.24
CA PRO A 133 9.00 -14.61 -13.70
C PRO A 133 7.66 -14.48 -14.43
N GLN A 134 6.60 -15.07 -13.88
CA GLN A 134 5.24 -14.96 -14.44
C GLN A 134 4.74 -13.52 -14.39
N LEU A 135 4.92 -12.84 -13.25
CA LEU A 135 4.56 -11.43 -13.10
C LEU A 135 5.35 -10.56 -14.10
N GLN A 136 6.67 -10.74 -14.20
CA GLN A 136 7.51 -9.99 -15.14
C GLN A 136 7.03 -10.13 -16.59
N GLN A 137 6.69 -11.36 -17.00
CA GLN A 137 6.13 -11.62 -18.32
C GLN A 137 4.78 -10.93 -18.53
N GLN A 138 3.90 -10.93 -17.53
CA GLN A 138 2.61 -10.23 -17.64
C GLN A 138 2.77 -8.71 -17.68
N LEU A 139 3.58 -8.13 -16.80
CA LEU A 139 3.83 -6.69 -16.74
C LEU A 139 4.41 -6.14 -18.06
N ALA A 140 5.25 -6.93 -18.75
CA ALA A 140 5.83 -6.56 -20.04
C ALA A 140 4.80 -6.51 -21.19
N ASN A 141 3.65 -7.19 -21.03
CA ASN A 141 2.64 -7.38 -22.08
C ASN A 141 1.28 -6.75 -21.75
N LEU A 142 1.20 -5.86 -20.76
CA LEU A 142 -0.06 -5.24 -20.38
C LEU A 142 -0.62 -4.36 -21.51
N PRO A 143 -1.90 -4.54 -21.92
CA PRO A 143 -2.53 -3.66 -22.88
C PRO A 143 -2.58 -2.21 -22.37
N ALA A 144 -2.08 -1.28 -23.18
CA ALA A 144 -1.93 0.13 -22.83
C ALA A 144 -3.25 0.80 -22.42
N HIS A 145 -4.37 0.39 -23.03
CA HIS A 145 -5.71 0.94 -22.83
C HIS A 145 -6.49 0.32 -21.67
N LYS A 146 -5.92 -0.62 -20.92
CA LYS A 146 -6.54 -1.28 -19.77
C LYS A 146 -5.86 -0.91 -18.47
N HIS A 147 -6.63 -0.92 -17.38
CA HIS A 147 -6.15 -0.61 -16.04
C HIS A 147 -5.91 -1.90 -15.25
N PHE A 148 -4.85 -1.92 -14.45
CA PHE A 148 -4.50 -3.09 -13.64
C PHE A 148 -4.14 -2.69 -12.22
N ILE A 149 -4.35 -3.60 -11.29
CA ILE A 149 -3.95 -3.45 -9.90
C ILE A 149 -3.26 -4.72 -9.43
N LEU A 150 -2.12 -4.55 -8.78
CA LEU A 150 -1.27 -5.62 -8.28
C LEU A 150 -1.24 -5.57 -6.76
N ARG A 151 -1.67 -6.64 -6.10
CA ARG A 151 -1.35 -6.87 -4.70
C ARG A 151 -0.04 -7.63 -4.59
N VAL A 152 0.81 -7.17 -3.69
CA VAL A 152 2.08 -7.81 -3.35
C VAL A 152 2.06 -8.19 -1.87
N ASN A 153 2.44 -9.44 -1.59
CA ASN A 153 2.98 -9.84 -0.29
C ASN A 153 4.48 -10.07 -0.46
N ASP A 154 5.30 -9.33 0.26
CA ASP A 154 6.76 -9.44 0.27
C ASP A 154 7.18 -10.06 1.61
N ALA A 155 7.39 -11.38 1.65
CA ALA A 155 7.72 -12.07 2.89
C ALA A 155 9.12 -11.71 3.42
N GLY A 156 10.04 -11.28 2.56
CA GLY A 156 11.36 -10.83 2.97
C GLY A 156 11.31 -9.50 3.72
N MET A 157 10.39 -8.61 3.31
CA MET A 157 10.08 -7.39 4.07
C MET A 157 9.12 -7.62 5.24
N GLY A 158 8.36 -8.73 5.22
CA GLY A 158 7.22 -8.93 6.12
C GLY A 158 6.10 -7.92 5.83
N HIS A 159 5.92 -7.53 4.57
CA HIS A 159 5.10 -6.38 4.17
C HIS A 159 4.09 -6.71 3.07
N ALA A 160 3.00 -5.95 3.02
CA ALA A 160 1.99 -6.05 1.98
C ALA A 160 1.58 -4.67 1.46
N TYR A 161 1.45 -4.54 0.15
CA TYR A 161 1.16 -3.28 -0.51
C TYR A 161 0.47 -3.50 -1.85
N VAL A 162 -0.04 -2.42 -2.42
CA VAL A 162 -0.75 -2.44 -3.70
C VAL A 162 -0.05 -1.51 -4.68
N ILE A 163 0.00 -1.92 -5.95
CA ILE A 163 0.53 -1.11 -7.05
C ILE A 163 -0.58 -0.93 -8.08
N ASP A 164 -1.01 0.30 -8.30
CA ASP A 164 -1.96 0.69 -9.33
C ASP A 164 -1.23 1.02 -10.63
N LEU A 165 -1.75 0.47 -11.72
CA LEU A 165 -1.22 0.52 -13.08
C LEU A 165 -2.32 1.02 -14.01
N PRO A 166 -2.67 2.33 -13.96
CA PRO A 166 -3.72 2.88 -14.79
C PRO A 166 -3.38 2.79 -16.29
N ALA A 167 -4.42 2.75 -17.14
CA ALA A 167 -4.25 2.85 -18.58
C ALA A 167 -3.42 4.10 -18.94
N SER A 168 -2.57 3.96 -19.94
CA SER A 168 -1.65 5.03 -20.32
C SER A 168 -1.32 4.96 -21.81
N ALA A 169 -1.40 6.11 -22.49
CA ALA A 169 -0.90 6.27 -23.85
C ALA A 169 0.62 6.53 -23.89
N LYS A 170 1.28 6.67 -22.73
CA LYS A 170 2.73 6.88 -22.66
C LYS A 170 3.48 5.61 -23.09
N PRO A 171 4.67 5.73 -23.69
CA PRO A 171 5.52 4.57 -24.01
C PRO A 171 5.88 3.71 -22.79
N ARG A 172 5.92 4.34 -21.60
CA ARG A 172 6.12 3.67 -20.32
C ARG A 172 4.97 4.05 -19.40
N ARG A 173 4.27 3.06 -18.89
CA ARG A 173 3.19 3.23 -17.92
C ARG A 173 3.78 3.66 -16.57
N ASP A 174 3.18 4.70 -15.99
CA ASP A 174 3.43 5.10 -14.61
C ASP A 174 2.72 4.12 -13.66
N ALA A 175 3.34 3.81 -12.52
CA ALA A 175 2.74 3.00 -11.47
C ALA A 175 2.66 3.81 -10.17
N PHE A 176 1.69 3.48 -9.31
CA PHE A 176 1.47 4.18 -8.04
C PHE A 176 1.35 3.17 -6.90
N LEU A 177 2.14 3.36 -5.84
CA LEU A 177 2.19 2.44 -4.70
C LEU A 177 1.25 2.93 -3.60
N TYR A 178 0.46 2.03 -3.01
CA TYR A 178 -0.44 2.28 -1.88
C TYR A 178 -0.11 1.33 -0.72
N GLN A 179 0.03 1.87 0.49
CA GLN A 179 0.39 1.10 1.68
C GLN A 179 0.01 1.80 2.98
N SER A 180 -0.11 1.00 4.04
CA SER A 180 0.11 1.39 5.43
C SER A 180 1.14 0.43 6.02
N ASP A 181 1.70 0.74 7.18
CA ASP A 181 2.65 -0.13 7.87
C ASP A 181 2.56 0.05 9.39
N LEU A 182 2.56 -1.05 10.14
CA LEU A 182 2.69 -1.00 11.61
C LEU A 182 4.11 -0.59 12.04
N GLY A 183 5.10 -0.86 11.19
CA GLY A 183 6.50 -0.56 11.47
C GLY A 183 7.16 -1.53 12.41
N ASP A 184 6.78 -2.81 12.39
CA ASP A 184 7.50 -3.87 13.10
C ASP A 184 8.64 -4.46 12.26
N GLY A 185 8.59 -4.29 10.94
CA GLY A 185 9.62 -4.74 9.99
C GLY A 185 10.71 -3.72 9.70
N ALA A 186 11.28 -3.81 8.50
CA ALA A 186 12.38 -2.96 8.04
C ALA A 186 11.98 -1.51 7.76
N THR A 187 10.71 -1.28 7.50
CA THR A 187 10.09 0.04 7.32
C THR A 187 9.53 0.57 8.64
N ARG A 188 9.39 1.90 8.76
CA ARG A 188 8.85 2.57 9.95
C ARG A 188 7.31 2.59 9.95
N PRO A 189 6.66 2.85 11.10
CA PRO A 189 5.20 2.97 11.15
C PRO A 189 4.70 4.05 10.19
N LEU A 190 3.61 3.77 9.49
CA LEU A 190 3.07 4.62 8.43
C LEU A 190 1.56 4.45 8.31
N ARG A 191 0.82 5.53 8.55
CA ARG A 191 -0.63 5.57 8.34
C ARG A 191 -0.96 5.67 6.86
N LEU A 192 -2.08 5.06 6.44
CA LEU A 192 -2.51 5.13 5.04
C LEU A 192 -2.75 6.59 4.60
N ASP A 193 -3.41 7.41 5.41
CA ASP A 193 -3.67 8.82 5.07
C ASP A 193 -2.37 9.62 4.86
N ASP A 194 -1.35 9.40 5.70
CA ASP A 194 -0.04 10.05 5.56
C ASP A 194 0.67 9.62 4.26
N TRP A 195 0.63 8.33 3.94
CA TRP A 195 1.19 7.83 2.68
C TRP A 195 0.45 8.41 1.46
N MET A 196 -0.88 8.35 1.48
CA MET A 196 -1.72 8.78 0.37
C MET A 196 -1.62 10.28 0.12
N SER A 197 -1.52 11.09 1.17
CA SER A 197 -1.41 12.55 1.06
C SER A 197 -0.02 13.03 0.63
N LYS A 198 1.05 12.32 1.03
CA LYS A 198 2.42 12.77 0.76
C LYS A 198 3.08 12.09 -0.43
N LYS A 199 2.96 10.77 -0.57
CA LYS A 199 3.82 10.00 -1.48
C LYS A 199 3.09 9.24 -2.59
N ALA A 200 1.87 8.77 -2.36
CA ALA A 200 1.16 7.89 -3.31
C ALA A 200 0.92 8.47 -4.73
N SER A 201 0.90 9.79 -4.88
CA SER A 201 0.75 10.46 -6.19
C SER A 201 2.07 10.64 -6.96
N HIS A 202 3.20 10.24 -6.38
CA HIS A 202 4.48 10.22 -7.07
C HIS A 202 4.60 8.91 -7.87
N PRO A 203 4.71 9.00 -9.20
CA PRO A 203 4.81 7.79 -10.01
C PRO A 203 6.14 7.07 -9.75
N VAL A 204 6.06 5.74 -9.68
CA VAL A 204 7.21 4.84 -9.68
C VAL A 204 7.27 4.12 -11.02
N SER A 205 8.48 3.88 -11.52
CA SER A 205 8.63 3.18 -12.80
C SER A 205 8.48 1.66 -12.60
N LEU A 206 7.95 0.96 -13.60
CA LEU A 206 7.94 -0.51 -13.60
C LEU A 206 9.35 -1.10 -13.48
N ASN A 207 10.37 -0.39 -13.98
CA ASN A 207 11.75 -0.79 -13.80
C ASN A 207 12.18 -0.73 -12.32
N ASP A 208 11.83 0.34 -11.60
CA ASP A 208 12.13 0.45 -10.17
C ASP A 208 11.45 -0.66 -9.35
N ILE A 209 10.18 -0.95 -9.66
CA ILE A 209 9.43 -2.05 -9.04
C ILE A 209 10.13 -3.39 -9.32
N ASN A 210 10.49 -3.64 -10.57
CA ASN A 210 11.17 -4.89 -10.96
C ASN A 210 12.55 -5.02 -10.32
N THR A 211 13.31 -3.92 -10.23
CA THR A 211 14.60 -3.88 -9.53
C THR A 211 14.43 -4.23 -8.06
N HIS A 212 13.38 -3.74 -7.38
CA HIS A 212 13.09 -4.13 -5.99
C HIS A 212 12.87 -5.64 -5.86
N PHE A 213 11.97 -6.21 -6.66
CA PHE A 213 11.68 -7.64 -6.61
C PHE A 213 12.91 -8.49 -6.90
N MET A 214 13.70 -8.13 -7.92
CA MET A 214 14.93 -8.84 -8.26
C MET A 214 16.00 -8.70 -7.17
N ASN A 215 16.14 -7.52 -6.56
CA ASN A 215 17.09 -7.31 -5.47
C ASN A 215 16.71 -8.20 -4.28
N MET A 216 15.45 -8.14 -3.84
CA MET A 216 14.95 -8.97 -2.74
C MET A 216 15.09 -10.47 -3.05
N ALA A 217 14.61 -10.95 -4.21
CA ALA A 217 14.68 -12.37 -4.57
C ALA A 217 16.13 -12.92 -4.65
N ASN A 218 17.11 -12.07 -4.91
CA ASN A 218 18.53 -12.42 -4.93
C ASN A 218 19.25 -12.13 -3.60
N GLY A 219 18.53 -11.74 -2.54
CA GLY A 219 19.11 -11.40 -1.23
C GLY A 219 19.98 -10.14 -1.24
N ARG A 220 19.83 -9.26 -2.25
CA ARG A 220 20.54 -7.99 -2.35
C ARG A 220 19.71 -6.91 -1.68
N ILE A 221 20.20 -6.36 -0.57
CA ILE A 221 19.55 -5.25 0.11
C ILE A 221 20.14 -3.94 -0.42
N ASP A 222 19.28 -3.10 -0.99
CA ASP A 222 19.60 -1.71 -1.33
C ASP A 222 18.69 -0.78 -0.50
N PRO A 223 19.16 -0.27 0.65
CA PRO A 223 18.35 0.60 1.51
C PRO A 223 17.93 1.89 0.81
N GLY A 224 18.74 2.41 -0.11
CA GLY A 224 18.40 3.61 -0.88
C GLY A 224 17.21 3.36 -1.80
N HIS A 225 17.20 2.21 -2.47
CA HIS A 225 16.07 1.80 -3.33
C HIS A 225 14.81 1.47 -2.53
N ILE A 226 14.94 0.78 -1.40
CA ILE A 226 13.82 0.49 -0.49
C ILE A 226 13.22 1.80 0.02
N ALA A 227 14.04 2.76 0.46
CA ALA A 227 13.55 4.05 0.95
C ALA A 227 12.84 4.84 -0.16
N LYS A 228 13.43 4.85 -1.36
CA LYS A 228 12.80 5.46 -2.54
C LYS A 228 11.39 4.93 -2.78
N LEU A 229 11.15 3.63 -2.62
CA LEU A 229 9.84 3.03 -2.86
C LEU A 229 8.90 3.08 -1.66
N PHE A 230 9.39 2.88 -0.44
CA PHE A 230 8.53 2.55 0.71
C PHE A 230 8.61 3.54 1.88
N ASP A 231 9.63 4.39 1.97
CA ASP A 231 9.68 5.41 3.03
C ASP A 231 8.95 6.68 2.59
N VAL A 232 8.09 7.26 3.42
CA VAL A 232 7.29 8.45 3.04
C VAL A 232 8.14 9.68 2.66
N ASP A 233 9.33 9.82 3.23
CA ASP A 233 10.26 10.92 2.95
C ASP A 233 11.43 10.49 2.04
N SER A 234 11.40 9.23 1.55
CA SER A 234 12.51 8.60 0.81
C SER A 234 13.85 8.58 1.57
N ASN A 235 13.79 8.48 2.90
CA ASN A 235 14.95 8.55 3.78
C ASN A 235 15.46 7.14 4.19
N PRO A 236 16.63 6.69 3.70
CA PRO A 236 17.18 5.37 4.05
C PRO A 236 17.56 5.22 5.53
N ASN A 237 17.80 6.33 6.24
CA ASN A 237 18.14 6.29 7.67
C ASN A 237 16.95 5.95 8.57
N MET A 238 15.72 5.96 8.02
CA MET A 238 14.52 5.53 8.74
C MET A 238 14.28 4.03 8.63
N LEU A 239 15.07 3.32 7.81
CA LEU A 239 14.96 1.89 7.63
C LEU A 239 15.76 1.14 8.69
N ARG A 240 15.34 -0.10 8.93
CA ARG A 240 16.00 -1.09 9.78
C ARG A 240 16.29 -2.36 8.98
N PRO A 241 17.30 -2.35 8.08
CA PRO A 241 17.59 -3.48 7.20
C PRO A 241 17.82 -4.81 7.93
N GLU A 242 18.28 -4.76 9.19
CA GLU A 242 18.46 -5.91 10.07
C GLU A 242 17.16 -6.66 10.40
N ARG A 243 16.00 -6.04 10.16
CA ARG A 243 14.67 -6.66 10.34
C ARG A 243 14.14 -7.34 9.07
N LEU A 244 14.89 -7.34 7.97
CA LEU A 244 14.54 -8.11 6.78
C LEU A 244 14.76 -9.61 7.02
N ASP A 245 13.78 -10.42 6.64
CA ASP A 245 13.87 -11.88 6.70
C ASP A 245 14.46 -12.41 5.38
N LEU A 246 15.80 -12.43 5.30
CA LEU A 246 16.49 -12.91 4.11
C LEU A 246 16.28 -14.41 3.83
N GLN A 247 15.80 -15.19 4.79
CA GLN A 247 15.43 -16.60 4.55
C GLN A 247 14.11 -16.72 3.77
N LYS A 248 13.28 -15.67 3.78
CA LYS A 248 12.01 -15.57 3.04
C LYS A 248 12.06 -14.59 1.89
N ASN A 249 13.24 -14.21 1.43
CA ASN A 249 13.45 -13.21 0.39
C ASN A 249 12.90 -13.59 -1.01
N GLN A 250 12.63 -14.88 -1.24
CA GLN A 250 11.92 -15.40 -2.41
C GLN A 250 10.41 -15.56 -2.20
N GLY A 251 9.91 -15.32 -0.98
CA GLY A 251 8.53 -15.52 -0.56
C GLY A 251 7.59 -14.41 -1.02
N PHE A 252 7.56 -14.14 -2.32
CA PHE A 252 6.59 -13.22 -2.90
C PHE A 252 5.26 -13.91 -3.20
N ASN A 253 4.17 -13.19 -2.97
CA ASN A 253 2.85 -13.53 -3.49
C ASN A 253 2.32 -12.35 -4.28
N PHE A 254 2.12 -12.57 -5.58
CA PHE A 254 1.63 -11.56 -6.51
C PHE A 254 0.23 -11.94 -6.98
N GLN A 255 -0.71 -10.99 -6.91
CA GLN A 255 -2.04 -11.12 -7.49
C GLN A 255 -2.33 -9.89 -8.35
N LEU A 256 -2.32 -10.08 -9.67
CA LEU A 256 -2.58 -9.04 -10.66
C LEU A 256 -4.00 -9.20 -11.22
N ALA A 257 -4.77 -8.11 -11.24
CA ALA A 257 -6.11 -8.08 -11.80
C ALA A 257 -6.30 -6.87 -12.71
N GLU A 258 -7.10 -7.02 -13.75
CA GLU A 258 -7.67 -5.89 -14.51
C GLU A 258 -8.79 -5.25 -13.67
N TYR A 259 -8.95 -3.93 -13.75
CA TYR A 259 -10.07 -3.23 -13.11
C TYR A 259 -10.73 -2.23 -14.06
N ASP A 260 -12.00 -1.94 -13.79
CA ASP A 260 -12.75 -0.86 -14.42
C ASP A 260 -12.73 0.38 -13.51
N PRO A 261 -12.22 1.55 -13.95
CA PRO A 261 -12.25 2.78 -13.16
C PRO A 261 -13.64 3.18 -12.67
N ALA A 262 -14.70 2.90 -13.44
CA ALA A 262 -16.07 3.20 -13.03
C ALA A 262 -16.49 2.35 -11.82
N ASN A 263 -15.94 1.13 -11.69
CA ASN A 263 -16.18 0.28 -10.53
C ASN A 263 -15.60 0.89 -9.25
N LEU A 264 -14.35 1.37 -9.32
CA LEU A 264 -13.71 2.05 -8.20
C LEU A 264 -14.49 3.30 -7.77
N GLU A 265 -14.92 4.13 -8.73
CA GLU A 265 -15.72 5.33 -8.46
C GLU A 265 -17.04 4.98 -7.77
N ARG A 266 -17.75 3.96 -8.27
CA ARG A 266 -19.00 3.45 -7.68
C ARG A 266 -18.80 2.98 -6.25
N ASN A 267 -17.76 2.20 -5.98
CA ASN A 267 -17.46 1.68 -4.65
C ASN A 267 -17.12 2.81 -3.66
N VAL A 268 -16.24 3.73 -4.04
CA VAL A 268 -15.87 4.87 -3.19
C VAL A 268 -17.06 5.80 -2.94
N SER A 269 -17.90 6.04 -3.95
CA SER A 269 -19.11 6.87 -3.81
C SER A 269 -20.14 6.23 -2.88
N ALA A 270 -20.35 4.92 -2.99
CA ALA A 270 -21.24 4.17 -2.09
C ALA A 270 -20.76 4.24 -0.63
N ILE A 271 -19.45 4.14 -0.39
CA ILE A 271 -18.87 4.30 0.95
C ILE A 271 -19.08 5.72 1.46
N LYS A 272 -18.76 6.75 0.65
CA LYS A 272 -18.97 8.15 1.02
C LYS A 272 -20.43 8.42 1.40
N ALA A 273 -21.39 7.86 0.67
CA ALA A 273 -22.82 8.03 0.97
C ALA A 273 -23.26 7.35 2.28
N ARG A 274 -22.62 6.25 2.68
CA ARG A 274 -22.96 5.50 3.92
C ARG A 274 -22.24 6.00 5.17
N CYS A 275 -21.11 6.66 4.99
CA CYS A 275 -20.22 7.09 6.06
C CYS A 275 -20.19 8.62 6.23
N GLY A 276 -20.53 9.37 5.18
CA GLY A 276 -20.65 10.82 5.21
C GLY A 276 -21.89 11.33 5.91
#